data_AF-A0AAV6YNV2-F1
#
_entry.id   AF-A0AAV6YNV2-F1
#
_cell.length_a   1.000
_cell.length_b   1.000
_cell.length_c   1.000
_cell.angle_alpha   90.00
_cell.angle_beta   90.00
_cell.angle_gamma   90.00
#
_symmetry.space_group_name_H-M   'P 1'
#
loop_
_entity.id
_entity.type
_entity.pdbx_description
1 polymer ?
#
loop_
_entity_poly.entity_id
_entity_poly.type
_entity_poly.pdbx_seq_one_letter_code
_entity_poly.pdbx_strand_id
1 'polypeptide(L)'
;GLCLGEFVINPHQQHMDVFHWVMDWEGMIALSSLVGLLEKHFFPKWLQVLCSWLSNNPNYEEITKWYLGWKSMFSDQILAHPGIKDRFNEALDIMNRAVSSNV
;
A
#
# COMPACT_ATOMS: atom_id res chain seq x y z
N GLY A 1 -6.27 -10.85 -14.04
CA GLY A 1 -5.43 -9.96 -13.23
C GLY A 1 -4.57 -9.03 -14.07
N LEU A 2 -5.15 -8.32 -15.06
CA LEU A 2 -4.42 -7.40 -15.93
C LEU A 2 -4.42 -5.95 -15.40
N CYS A 3 -5.51 -5.52 -14.75
CA CYS A 3 -5.68 -4.14 -14.28
C CYS A 3 -4.65 -3.70 -13.21
N LEU A 4 -4.45 -4.46 -12.12
CA LEU A 4 -3.43 -4.11 -11.11
C LEU A 4 -1.98 -4.31 -11.59
N GLY A 5 -1.78 -5.10 -12.65
CA GLY A 5 -0.47 -5.28 -13.26
C GLY A 5 0.09 -3.98 -13.83
N GLU A 6 -0.77 -3.12 -14.37
CA GLU A 6 -0.42 -1.83 -14.96
C GLU A 6 -0.55 -0.67 -13.96
N PHE A 7 -1.04 -0.94 -12.74
CA PHE A 7 -1.19 0.08 -11.71
C PHE A 7 0.17 0.68 -11.32
N VAL A 8 0.32 1.99 -11.54
CA VAL A 8 1.50 2.76 -11.15
C VAL A 8 1.19 3.50 -9.86
N ILE A 9 2.06 3.32 -8.87
CA ILE A 9 2.00 4.05 -7.60
C ILE A 9 2.99 5.21 -7.71
N ASN A 10 2.46 6.43 -7.65
CA ASN A 10 3.24 7.65 -7.75
C ASN A 10 2.71 8.66 -6.71
N PRO A 11 3.49 8.97 -5.66
CA PRO A 11 3.09 9.90 -4.61
C PRO A 11 2.73 11.30 -5.12
N HIS A 12 3.29 11.73 -6.26
CA HIS A 12 3.05 13.05 -6.84
C HIS A 12 1.84 13.11 -7.76
N GLN A 13 1.45 11.98 -8.36
CA GLN A 13 0.32 11.90 -9.30
C GLN A 13 -0.28 10.49 -9.30
N GLN A 14 -1.17 10.24 -8.34
CA GLN A 14 -1.80 8.94 -8.19
C GLN A 14 -3.09 8.84 -9.02
N HIS A 15 -3.14 7.89 -9.95
CA HIS A 15 -4.37 7.54 -10.66
C HIS A 15 -5.12 6.46 -9.89
N MET A 16 -6.26 6.82 -9.27
CA MET A 16 -6.95 5.93 -8.32
C MET A 16 -8.00 5.01 -8.96
N ASP A 17 -8.38 5.23 -10.22
CA ASP A 17 -9.49 4.52 -10.87
C ASP A 17 -9.33 2.99 -10.82
N VAL A 18 -8.12 2.52 -11.17
CA VAL A 18 -7.79 1.09 -11.16
C VAL A 18 -7.87 0.50 -9.76
N PHE A 19 -7.46 1.26 -8.74
CA PHE A 19 -7.53 0.82 -7.35
C PHE A 19 -8.99 0.75 -6.88
N HIS A 20 -9.79 1.78 -7.18
CA HIS A 20 -11.20 1.80 -6.82
C HIS A 20 -11.98 0.64 -7.48
N TRP A 21 -11.74 0.34 -8.76
CA TRP A 21 -12.39 -0.81 -9.41
C TRP A 21 -12.06 -2.15 -8.78
N VAL A 22 -10.86 -2.29 -8.20
CA VAL A 22 -10.47 -3.49 -7.47
C VAL A 22 -11.19 -3.56 -6.14
N MET A 23 -11.31 -2.42 -5.44
CA MET A 23 -12.03 -2.34 -4.17
C MET A 23 -13.54 -2.53 -4.37
N ASP A 24 -14.10 -2.18 -5.53
CA ASP A 24 -15.50 -2.48 -5.88
C ASP A 24 -15.79 -3.99 -5.95
N TRP A 25 -14.76 -4.85 -6.06
CA TRP A 25 -14.94 -6.30 -5.98
C TRP A 25 -15.12 -6.80 -4.55
N GLU A 26 -14.91 -5.96 -3.55
CA GLU A 26 -15.22 -6.25 -2.16
C GLU A 26 -16.71 -6.64 -2.02
N GLY A 27 -16.98 -7.82 -1.44
CA GLY A 27 -18.33 -8.38 -1.36
C GLY A 27 -18.81 -9.10 -2.63
N MET A 28 -18.14 -8.93 -3.78
CA MET A 28 -18.43 -9.69 -5.01
C MET A 28 -17.59 -10.97 -5.14
N ILE A 29 -16.36 -10.95 -4.60
CA ILE A 29 -15.44 -12.09 -4.58
C ILE A 29 -15.07 -12.51 -3.15
N ALA A 30 -14.49 -13.70 -3.00
CA ALA A 30 -13.96 -14.14 -1.72
C ALA A 30 -12.86 -13.18 -1.23
N LEU A 31 -12.91 -12.80 0.05
CA LEU A 31 -11.94 -11.89 0.67
C LEU A 31 -10.49 -12.36 0.46
N SER A 32 -10.25 -13.67 0.56
CA SER A 32 -8.92 -14.26 0.33
C SER A 32 -8.42 -14.06 -1.11
N SER A 33 -9.31 -14.08 -2.11
CA SER A 33 -8.97 -13.79 -3.51
C SER A 33 -8.63 -12.32 -3.71
N LEU A 34 -9.39 -11.41 -3.09
CA LEU A 34 -9.10 -9.97 -3.13
C LEU A 34 -7.76 -9.67 -2.47
N VAL A 35 -7.52 -10.23 -1.28
CA VAL A 35 -6.25 -10.07 -0.56
C VAL A 35 -5.08 -10.62 -1.37
N GLY A 36 -5.20 -11.83 -1.92
CA GLY A 36 -4.13 -12.41 -2.74
C GLY A 36 -3.79 -11.58 -3.98
N LEU A 37 -4.78 -10.87 -4.54
CA LEU A 37 -4.58 -9.94 -5.65
C LEU A 37 -3.80 -8.70 -5.21
N LEU A 38 -4.17 -8.11 -4.07
CA LEU A 38 -3.48 -6.96 -3.47
C LEU A 38 -2.03 -7.32 -3.10
N GLU A 39 -1.82 -8.46 -2.44
CA GLU A 39 -0.49 -8.97 -2.06
C GLU A 39 0.41 -9.19 -3.27
N LYS A 40 -0.14 -9.69 -4.37
CA LYS A 40 0.64 -9.99 -5.57
C LYS A 40 0.97 -8.76 -6.41
N HIS A 41 0.06 -7.80 -6.49
CA HIS A 41 0.16 -6.74 -7.50
C HIS A 41 0.22 -5.32 -6.93
N PHE A 42 -0.33 -5.07 -5.74
CA PHE A 42 -0.34 -3.73 -5.12
C PHE A 42 0.85 -3.56 -4.16
N PHE A 43 0.94 -4.40 -3.12
CA PHE A 43 1.91 -4.21 -2.03
C PHE A 43 3.37 -4.20 -2.47
N PRO A 44 3.84 -5.07 -3.40
CA PRO A 44 5.24 -5.03 -3.83
C PRO A 44 5.62 -3.68 -4.46
N LYS A 45 4.73 -3.09 -5.26
CA LYS A 45 4.93 -1.78 -5.88
C LYS A 45 4.86 -0.66 -4.84
N TRP A 46 3.91 -0.78 -3.92
CA TRP A 46 3.69 0.21 -2.87
C TRP A 46 4.89 0.30 -1.92
N LEU A 47 5.41 -0.84 -1.47
CA LEU A 47 6.61 -0.92 -0.64
C LEU A 47 7.85 -0.44 -1.39
N GLN A 48 7.98 -0.74 -2.69
CA GLN A 48 9.09 -0.24 -3.50
C GLN A 48 9.12 1.29 -3.56
N VAL A 49 7.96 1.93 -3.75
CA VAL A 49 7.83 3.39 -3.74
C VAL A 49 8.19 3.96 -2.37
N LEU A 50 7.71 3.34 -1.28
CA LEU A 50 8.05 3.74 0.09
C LEU A 50 9.57 3.70 0.33
N CYS A 51 10.22 2.59 0.00
CA CYS A 51 11.68 2.45 0.13
C CYS A 51 12.44 3.47 -0.71
N SER A 52 12.00 3.70 -1.96
CA SER A 52 12.61 4.68 -2.85
C SER A 52 12.49 6.11 -2.31
N TRP A 53 11.31 6.47 -1.78
CA TRP A 53 11.08 7.80 -1.20
C TRP A 53 11.90 8.01 0.07
N LEU A 54 11.96 6.99 0.95
CA LEU A 54 12.78 7.03 2.16
C LEU A 54 14.27 7.18 1.89
N SER A 55 14.76 6.67 0.75
CA SER A 55 16.18 6.74 0.37
C SER A 55 16.57 8.09 -0.26
N ASN A 56 15.60 8.92 -0.67
CA ASN A 56 15.83 10.13 -1.48
C ASN A 56 15.29 11.39 -0.79
N ASN A 57 16.02 11.91 0.21
CA ASN A 57 15.64 13.09 1.01
C ASN A 57 14.22 12.97 1.61
N PRO A 58 14.02 12.07 2.58
CA PRO A 58 12.69 11.76 3.11
C PRO A 58 12.05 12.97 3.80
N ASN A 59 10.86 13.36 3.32
CA ASN A 59 9.93 14.14 4.12
C ASN A 59 9.00 13.18 4.88
N TYR A 60 9.36 12.88 6.14
CA TYR A 60 8.63 11.91 6.96
C TYR A 60 7.16 12.29 7.21
N GLU A 61 6.82 13.58 7.20
CA GLU A 61 5.43 14.02 7.35
C GLU A 61 4.59 13.63 6.14
N GLU A 62 5.10 13.90 4.93
CA GLU A 62 4.43 13.51 3.67
C GLU A 62 4.33 11.99 3.52
N ILE A 63 5.40 11.27 3.87
CA ILE A 63 5.41 9.80 3.84
C ILE A 63 4.37 9.22 4.80
N THR A 64 4.25 9.80 6.00
CA THR A 64 3.24 9.37 6.98
C THR A 64 1.83 9.66 6.49
N LYS A 65 1.58 10.85 5.92
CA LYS A 65 0.28 11.19 5.31
C LYS A 65 -0.07 10.24 4.16
N TRP A 66 0.90 9.90 3.32
CA TRP A 66 0.72 8.97 2.21
C TRP A 66 0.41 7.55 2.71
N TYR A 67 1.14 7.04 3.71
CA TYR A 67 0.86 5.76 4.35
C TYR A 67 -0.57 5.70 4.92
N LEU A 68 -0.97 6.73 5.68
CA LEU A 68 -2.29 6.80 6.30
C LEU A 68 -3.39 6.94 5.24
N GLY A 69 -3.15 7.73 4.20
CA GLY A 69 -4.04 7.86 3.05
C GLY A 69 -4.33 6.50 2.43
N TRP A 70 -3.30 5.72 2.08
CA TRP A 70 -3.47 4.37 1.56
C TRP A 70 -4.21 3.44 2.53
N LYS A 71 -3.82 3.44 3.81
CA LYS A 71 -4.45 2.59 4.83
C LYS A 71 -5.94 2.88 4.97
N SER A 72 -6.35 4.16 4.87
CA SER A 72 -7.75 4.59 4.97
C SER A 72 -8.63 4.13 3.80
N MET A 73 -8.03 3.70 2.68
CA MET A 73 -8.77 3.21 1.52
C MET A 73 -9.27 1.77 1.68
N PHE A 74 -8.78 1.04 2.67
CA PHE A 74 -9.17 -0.34 2.93
C PHE A 74 -10.25 -0.39 4.01
N SER A 75 -11.26 -1.25 3.81
CA SER A 75 -12.28 -1.50 4.83
C SER A 75 -11.70 -2.19 6.07
N ASP A 76 -12.41 -2.11 7.19
CA ASP A 76 -12.05 -2.83 8.42
C ASP A 76 -11.94 -4.35 8.21
N GLN A 77 -12.75 -4.91 7.30
CA GLN A 77 -12.71 -6.33 6.97
C GLN A 77 -11.39 -6.71 6.29
N ILE A 78 -10.94 -5.90 5.33
CA ILE A 78 -9.67 -6.14 4.63
C ILE A 78 -8.50 -5.87 5.58
N LEU A 79 -8.55 -4.78 6.34
CA LEU A 79 -7.54 -4.44 7.35
C LEU A 79 -7.45 -5.49 8.47
N ALA A 80 -8.52 -6.24 8.76
CA ALA A 80 -8.49 -7.31 9.74
C ALA A 80 -7.72 -8.55 9.26
N HIS A 81 -7.57 -8.74 7.93
CA HIS A 81 -6.95 -9.92 7.34
C HIS A 81 -5.43 -9.97 7.66
N PRO A 82 -4.90 -11.12 8.12
CA PRO A 82 -3.48 -11.24 8.52
C PRO A 82 -2.50 -10.78 7.44
N GLY A 83 -2.65 -11.24 6.20
CA GLY A 83 -1.76 -10.82 5.09
C GLY A 83 -1.74 -9.32 4.85
N ILE A 84 -2.86 -8.61 5.03
CA ILE A 84 -2.90 -7.15 4.88
C ILE A 84 -2.22 -6.46 6.07
N LYS A 85 -2.49 -6.93 7.30
CA LYS A 85 -1.82 -6.43 8.52
C LYS A 85 -0.31 -6.56 8.42
N ASP A 86 0.17 -7.71 7.96
CA ASP A 86 1.60 -7.99 7.84
C ASP A 86 2.28 -7.00 6.89
N ARG A 87 1.63 -6.66 5.76
CA ARG A 87 2.17 -5.66 4.82
C ARG A 87 2.20 -4.24 5.37
N PHE A 88 1.18 -3.85 6.13
CA PHE A 88 1.17 -2.53 6.78
C PHE A 88 2.17 -2.45 7.94
N ASN A 89 2.41 -3.55 8.65
CA ASN A 89 3.44 -3.64 9.67
C ASN A 89 4.85 -3.61 9.04
N GLU A 90 5.06 -4.33 7.94
CA GLU A 90 6.31 -4.30 7.16
C GLU A 90 6.66 -2.87 6.74
N ALA A 91 5.69 -2.10 6.23
CA ALA A 91 5.90 -0.69 5.90
C ALA A 91 6.25 0.18 7.11
N LEU A 92 5.60 -0.03 8.26
CA LEU A 92 5.92 0.69 9.49
C LEU A 92 7.35 0.37 9.96
N ASP A 93 7.77 -0.89 9.89
CA ASP A 93 9.12 -1.30 10.24
C ASP A 93 10.16 -0.64 9.32
N ILE A 94 9.89 -0.56 8.03
CA ILE A 94 10.74 0.15 7.06
C ILE A 94 10.85 1.65 7.41
N MET A 95 9.73 2.31 7.70
CA MET A 95 9.72 3.72 8.12
C MET A 95 10.52 3.95 9.40
N ASN A 96 10.31 3.10 10.42
CA ASN A 96 11.01 3.18 11.70
C ASN A 96 12.53 2.98 11.56
N ARG A 97 12.95 2.05 10.71
CA ARG A 97 14.37 1.83 10.40
C ARG A 97 15.00 3.03 9.71
N ALA A 98 14.29 3.67 8.77
CA ALA A 98 14.78 4.85 8.08
C ALA A 98 14.99 6.03 9.05
N VAL A 99 14.02 6.27 9.94
CA VAL A 99 14.15 7.29 11.01
C VAL A 99 15.34 6.99 11.93
N SER A 100 15.51 5.72 12.32
CA SER A 100 16.57 5.30 13.25
C SER A 100 17.97 5.32 12.62
N SER A 101 18.08 5.22 11.30
CA SER A 101 19.35 5.24 10.57
C SER A 101 19.83 6.67 10.25
N ASN A 102 18.95 7.66 10.39
CA ASN A 102 19.21 9.07 10.15
C ASN A 102 19.60 9.87 11.43
N VAL A 103 19.82 9.16 12.54
CA VAL A 103 20.34 9.68 13.82
C VAL A 103 21.78 9.24 13.99
#